data_AF-A0A958D245-F1
#
_entry.id   AF-A0A958D245-F1
#
_cell.length_a   1.000
_cell.length_b   1.000
_cell.length_c   1.000
_cell.angle_alpha   90.00
_cell.angle_beta   90.00
_cell.angle_gamma   90.00
#
_symmetry.space_group_name_H-M   'P 1'
#
loop_
_entity.id
_entity.type
_entity.pdbx_description
1 polymer ?
#
loop_
_entity_poly.entity_id
_entity_poly.type
_entity_poly.pdbx_seq_one_letter_code
_entity_poly.pdbx_strand_id
1 'polypeptide(L)'
;MQLDFHPVANIFPLMTGADVYFHQHHIVASAQDKSDIESWCKEHQLVPFICDTPRLEMHGIWWAYTEYAGARDLVFHPGWESYLKSMGYLQPKGKQDVSESIIEDAIFANLKKDGKQPARQVYLTSGIADVVTADELYEVKAYLTRDAVIKAIGQLEIYSQELPGRSKIIVGRHGDGIALRSFANRMGIEMRIWRTKDA
;
A
#
# COMPACT_ATOMS: atom_id res chain seq x y z
N MET A 1 -12.39 -15.43 11.01
CA MET A 1 -11.04 -15.97 10.79
C MET A 1 -10.40 -15.08 9.74
N GLN A 2 -9.57 -14.13 10.16
CA GLN A 2 -9.10 -13.02 9.33
C GLN A 2 -7.74 -13.42 8.75
N LEU A 3 -7.66 -13.57 7.43
CA LEU A 3 -6.43 -13.94 6.74
C LEU A 3 -5.55 -12.70 6.60
N ASP A 4 -4.44 -12.68 7.33
CA ASP A 4 -3.34 -11.73 7.12
C ASP A 4 -2.57 -12.14 5.86
N PHE A 5 -2.37 -11.22 4.92
CA PHE A 5 -1.48 -11.43 3.79
C PHE A 5 -0.46 -10.30 3.68
N HIS A 6 0.81 -10.70 3.69
CA HIS A 6 1.94 -9.84 3.42
C HIS A 6 2.17 -9.79 1.89
N PRO A 7 2.32 -8.61 1.26
CA PRO A 7 2.83 -8.54 -0.10
C PRO A 7 4.30 -8.97 -0.08
N VAL A 8 4.60 -10.07 -0.77
CA VAL A 8 5.97 -10.56 -0.94
C VAL A 8 6.69 -9.59 -1.89
N ALA A 9 7.74 -8.95 -1.37
CA ALA A 9 8.62 -8.11 -2.16
C ALA A 9 9.43 -8.99 -3.15
N ASN A 10 9.55 -8.51 -4.39
CA ASN A 10 10.46 -8.98 -5.46
C ASN A 10 10.21 -10.37 -6.11
N ILE A 11 9.16 -10.49 -6.94
CA ILE A 11 9.01 -11.60 -7.92
C ILE A 11 8.82 -11.07 -9.36
N PHE A 12 9.45 -9.94 -9.70
CA PHE A 12 9.23 -9.31 -11.01
C PHE A 12 9.82 -10.00 -12.26
N PRO A 13 10.73 -11.00 -12.22
CA PRO A 13 11.17 -11.64 -13.47
C PRO A 13 10.44 -12.93 -13.86
N LEU A 14 9.58 -13.53 -13.02
CA LEU A 14 9.05 -14.90 -13.24
C LEU A 14 7.58 -14.97 -13.71
N MET A 15 6.85 -13.86 -13.73
CA MET A 15 5.39 -13.88 -13.91
C MET A 15 4.87 -13.23 -15.21
N THR A 16 5.75 -12.94 -16.15
CA THR A 16 5.40 -12.37 -17.44
C THR A 16 4.43 -13.31 -18.17
N GLY A 17 3.14 -12.94 -18.23
CA GLY A 17 2.07 -13.73 -18.86
C GLY A 17 0.94 -14.12 -17.91
N ALA A 18 1.24 -14.46 -16.66
CA ALA A 18 0.22 -14.78 -15.65
C ALA A 18 -0.63 -13.55 -15.31
N ASP A 19 0.01 -12.39 -15.18
CA ASP A 19 -0.68 -11.11 -14.93
C ASP A 19 -1.66 -10.77 -16.05
N VAL A 20 -1.23 -10.93 -17.31
CA VAL A 20 -2.07 -10.66 -18.49
C VAL A 20 -3.25 -11.63 -18.57
N TYR A 21 -3.02 -12.93 -18.31
CA TYR A 21 -4.09 -13.93 -18.30
C TYR A 21 -5.11 -13.65 -17.21
N PHE A 22 -4.67 -13.44 -15.96
CA PHE A 22 -5.59 -13.10 -14.86
C PHE A 22 -6.29 -11.76 -15.07
N HIS A 23 -5.70 -10.82 -15.80
CA HIS A 23 -6.37 -9.56 -16.19
C HIS A 23 -7.59 -9.80 -17.07
N GLN A 24 -7.45 -10.67 -18.06
CA GLN A 24 -8.54 -11.02 -18.99
C GLN A 24 -9.62 -11.87 -18.32
N HIS A 25 -9.26 -12.63 -17.29
CA HIS A 25 -10.10 -13.67 -16.69
C HIS A 25 -10.44 -13.43 -15.21
N HIS A 26 -10.36 -12.19 -14.72
CA HIS A 26 -10.49 -11.84 -13.28
C HIS A 26 -11.88 -12.11 -12.66
N ILE A 27 -12.88 -12.49 -13.45
CA ILE A 27 -14.24 -12.86 -13.03
C ILE A 27 -14.62 -14.18 -13.70
N VAL A 28 -15.10 -15.17 -12.93
CA VAL A 28 -15.71 -16.37 -13.49
C VAL A 28 -17.17 -16.04 -13.83
N ALA A 29 -17.54 -16.08 -15.10
CA ALA A 29 -18.95 -15.94 -15.48
C ALA A 29 -19.61 -17.30 -15.75
N SER A 30 -18.82 -18.35 -15.99
CA SER A 30 -19.33 -19.67 -16.37
C SER A 30 -18.50 -20.85 -15.86
N ALA A 31 -19.08 -22.06 -15.89
CA ALA A 31 -18.36 -23.29 -15.60
C ALA A 31 -17.22 -23.58 -16.62
N GLN A 32 -17.34 -23.07 -17.85
CA GLN A 32 -16.29 -23.21 -18.85
C GLN A 32 -15.06 -22.35 -18.48
N ASP A 33 -15.28 -21.09 -18.09
CA ASP A 33 -14.20 -20.21 -17.62
C ASP A 33 -13.47 -20.83 -16.43
N LYS A 34 -14.21 -21.46 -15.51
CA LYS A 34 -13.65 -22.28 -14.42
C LYS A 34 -12.67 -23.33 -14.90
N SER A 35 -13.11 -24.16 -15.84
CA SER A 35 -12.29 -25.24 -16.38
C SER A 35 -11.03 -24.72 -17.10
N ASP A 36 -11.17 -23.62 -17.85
CA ASP A 36 -10.06 -23.04 -18.62
C ASP A 36 -8.96 -22.51 -17.67
N ILE A 37 -9.37 -21.87 -16.58
CA ILE A 37 -8.43 -21.29 -15.62
C ILE A 37 -7.78 -22.35 -14.74
N GLU A 38 -8.51 -23.40 -14.35
CA GLU A 38 -7.92 -24.57 -13.67
C GLU A 38 -6.89 -25.26 -14.57
N SER A 39 -7.18 -25.39 -15.87
CA SER A 39 -6.26 -25.99 -16.86
C SER A 39 -5.00 -25.15 -17.04
N TRP A 40 -5.15 -23.84 -17.22
CA TRP A 40 -4.03 -22.92 -17.36
C TRP A 40 -3.15 -22.89 -16.11
N CYS A 41 -3.76 -22.85 -14.92
CA CYS A 41 -3.02 -22.90 -13.66
C CYS A 41 -2.19 -24.19 -13.55
N LYS A 42 -2.76 -25.34 -13.93
CA LYS A 42 -2.04 -26.63 -13.92
C LYS A 42 -0.83 -26.62 -14.85
N GLU A 43 -0.96 -26.09 -16.06
CA GLU A 43 0.14 -25.97 -17.03
C GLU A 43 1.30 -25.11 -16.48
N HIS A 44 0.96 -24.08 -15.72
CA HIS A 44 1.91 -23.13 -15.15
C HIS A 44 2.32 -23.42 -13.70
N GLN A 45 1.98 -24.60 -13.17
CA GLN A 45 2.29 -25.03 -11.78
C GLN A 45 1.76 -24.03 -10.72
N LEU A 46 0.52 -23.60 -10.93
CA LEU A 46 -0.21 -22.69 -10.05
C LEU A 46 -1.38 -23.40 -9.39
N VAL A 47 -1.76 -22.94 -8.20
CA VAL A 47 -2.99 -23.37 -7.51
C VAL A 47 -3.99 -22.22 -7.49
N PRO A 48 -5.12 -22.30 -8.21
CA PRO A 48 -6.13 -21.24 -8.19
C PRO A 48 -6.98 -21.31 -6.91
N PHE A 49 -7.39 -20.13 -6.43
CA PHE A 49 -8.38 -19.95 -5.39
C PHE A 49 -9.61 -19.29 -6.00
N ILE A 50 -10.72 -20.03 -6.05
CA ILE A 50 -11.99 -19.60 -6.66
C ILE A 50 -13.02 -19.50 -5.54
N CYS A 51 -13.60 -18.31 -5.35
CA CYS A 51 -14.60 -18.09 -4.31
C CYS A 51 -16.02 -18.12 -4.90
N ASP A 52 -16.80 -19.16 -4.64
CA ASP A 52 -18.19 -19.18 -5.10
C ASP A 52 -19.06 -18.18 -4.32
N THR A 53 -19.66 -17.21 -5.00
CA THR A 53 -20.60 -16.26 -4.38
C THR A 53 -22.04 -16.62 -4.70
N PRO A 54 -22.80 -17.26 -3.80
CA PRO A 54 -24.14 -17.81 -4.12
C PRO A 54 -25.24 -16.77 -4.45
N ARG A 55 -24.94 -15.46 -4.40
CA ARG A 55 -25.90 -14.38 -4.66
C ARG A 55 -25.83 -13.77 -6.05
N LEU A 56 -24.79 -14.07 -6.80
CA LEU A 56 -24.65 -13.67 -8.19
C LEU A 56 -24.51 -14.98 -8.97
N GLU A 57 -25.09 -15.10 -10.15
CA GLU A 57 -24.81 -16.22 -11.07
C GLU A 57 -23.37 -16.15 -11.63
N MET A 58 -22.44 -15.69 -10.81
CA MET A 58 -21.04 -15.44 -11.09
C MET A 58 -20.22 -16.05 -9.97
N HIS A 59 -19.21 -16.83 -10.34
CA HIS A 59 -18.25 -17.38 -9.40
C HIS A 59 -17.10 -16.35 -9.27
N GLY A 60 -16.62 -16.16 -8.05
CA GLY A 60 -15.88 -14.98 -7.63
C GLY A 60 -14.43 -14.87 -8.10
N ILE A 61 -13.74 -13.89 -7.51
CA ILE A 61 -12.38 -13.47 -7.82
C ILE A 61 -11.34 -14.58 -7.59
N TRP A 62 -10.30 -14.57 -8.43
CA TRP A 62 -9.23 -15.55 -8.46
C TRP A 62 -7.92 -15.04 -7.91
N TRP A 63 -7.32 -15.78 -6.99
CA TRP A 63 -5.92 -15.61 -6.58
C TRP A 63 -5.18 -16.92 -6.92
N ALA A 64 -3.89 -16.87 -7.21
CA ALA A 64 -3.11 -18.07 -7.49
C ALA A 64 -1.89 -18.16 -6.57
N TYR A 65 -1.50 -19.38 -6.22
CA TYR A 65 -0.20 -19.66 -5.59
C TYR A 65 0.76 -20.20 -6.63
N THR A 66 2.00 -19.71 -6.65
CA THR A 66 3.07 -20.38 -7.39
C THR A 66 3.74 -21.40 -6.47
N GLU A 67 4.07 -22.60 -6.98
CA GLU A 67 4.99 -23.51 -6.30
C GLU A 67 6.40 -23.30 -6.84
N TYR A 68 7.07 -22.22 -6.42
CA TYR A 68 8.47 -21.99 -6.77
C TYR A 68 9.38 -22.46 -5.64
N ALA A 69 10.27 -23.41 -5.94
CA ALA A 69 11.29 -23.92 -5.02
C ALA A 69 10.77 -24.38 -3.63
N GLY A 70 9.53 -24.90 -3.58
CA GLY A 70 8.91 -25.36 -2.33
C GLY A 70 8.33 -24.26 -1.44
N ALA A 71 8.41 -22.99 -1.85
CA ALA A 71 7.68 -21.88 -1.24
C ALA A 71 6.35 -21.66 -1.98
N ARG A 72 5.28 -21.38 -1.22
CA ARG A 72 4.00 -20.93 -1.77
C ARG A 72 3.97 -19.42 -1.73
N ASP A 73 4.23 -18.77 -2.85
CA ASP A 73 4.06 -17.32 -2.98
C ASP A 73 2.65 -17.00 -3.49
N LEU A 74 2.02 -16.00 -2.87
CA LEU A 74 0.66 -15.58 -3.20
C LEU A 74 0.68 -14.47 -4.25
N VAL A 75 -0.02 -14.69 -5.36
CA VAL A 75 -0.19 -13.71 -6.43
C VAL A 75 -1.54 -13.00 -6.30
N PHE A 76 -1.49 -11.68 -6.16
CA PHE A 76 -2.66 -10.81 -6.13
C PHE A 76 -2.86 -10.11 -7.47
N HIS A 77 -3.94 -10.44 -8.20
CA HIS A 77 -4.28 -9.77 -9.45
C HIS A 77 -5.15 -8.51 -9.22
N PRO A 78 -4.72 -7.28 -9.57
CA PRO A 78 -5.36 -6.00 -9.19
C PRO A 78 -6.87 -5.89 -9.36
N GLY A 79 -7.46 -6.65 -10.30
CA GLY A 79 -8.92 -6.76 -10.48
C GLY A 79 -9.67 -7.23 -9.23
N TRP A 80 -9.00 -7.91 -8.29
CA TRP A 80 -9.58 -8.35 -7.02
C TRP A 80 -10.07 -7.18 -6.16
N GLU A 81 -9.30 -6.10 -6.06
CA GLU A 81 -9.70 -4.92 -5.30
C GLU A 81 -10.90 -4.23 -5.96
N SER A 82 -10.88 -4.11 -7.29
CA SER A 82 -11.95 -3.47 -8.05
C SER A 82 -13.28 -4.18 -7.86
N TYR A 83 -13.29 -5.51 -7.92
CA TYR A 83 -14.49 -6.30 -7.67
C TYR A 83 -14.95 -6.22 -6.20
N LEU A 84 -14.04 -6.34 -5.23
CA LEU A 84 -14.45 -6.24 -3.83
C LEU A 84 -15.02 -4.83 -3.50
N LYS A 85 -14.52 -3.78 -4.16
CA LYS A 85 -15.09 -2.42 -4.09
C LYS A 85 -16.48 -2.36 -4.72
N SER A 86 -16.68 -2.94 -5.92
CA SER A 86 -17.98 -2.93 -6.60
C SER A 86 -19.05 -3.72 -5.84
N MET A 87 -18.64 -4.77 -5.12
CA MET A 87 -19.51 -5.58 -4.28
C MET A 87 -19.76 -5.00 -2.88
N GLY A 88 -19.13 -3.88 -2.54
CA GLY A 88 -19.24 -3.24 -1.22
C GLY A 88 -18.55 -4.00 -0.08
N TYR A 89 -17.77 -5.05 -0.38
CA TYR A 89 -16.96 -5.79 0.60
C TYR A 89 -15.71 -5.00 1.01
N LEU A 90 -15.14 -4.24 0.08
CA LEU A 90 -14.21 -3.17 0.39
C LEU A 90 -15.00 -1.87 0.38
N GLN A 91 -15.23 -1.30 1.56
CA GLN A 91 -15.72 0.07 1.67
C GLN A 91 -14.72 0.97 0.93
N PRO A 92 -15.17 1.85 0.01
CA PRO A 92 -14.29 2.91 -0.46
C PRO A 92 -13.73 3.60 0.78
N LYS A 93 -12.41 3.83 0.84
CA LYS A 93 -11.83 4.69 1.88
C LYS A 93 -12.72 5.93 1.91
N GLY A 94 -13.46 6.12 3.00
CA GLY A 94 -14.45 7.18 3.10
C GLY A 94 -13.81 8.48 2.61
N LYS A 95 -14.58 9.30 1.88
CA LYS A 95 -14.15 10.63 1.41
C LYS A 95 -13.14 11.20 2.40
N GLN A 96 -11.89 11.36 1.97
CA GLN A 96 -10.84 11.91 2.82
C GLN A 96 -11.28 13.34 3.17
N ASP A 97 -11.93 13.51 4.33
CA ASP A 97 -12.36 14.83 4.81
C ASP A 97 -11.17 15.77 5.09
N VAL A 98 -9.94 15.25 5.05
CA VAL A 98 -8.70 16.01 5.16
C VAL A 98 -7.71 15.47 4.14
N SER A 99 -7.28 16.30 3.19
CA SER A 99 -6.21 15.98 2.25
C SER A 99 -4.83 16.08 2.91
N GLU A 100 -3.85 15.35 2.38
CA GLU A 100 -2.44 15.45 2.80
C GLU A 100 -1.94 16.90 2.73
N SER A 101 -2.39 17.66 1.75
CA SER A 101 -2.04 19.08 1.58
C SER A 101 -2.39 19.94 2.80
N ILE A 102 -3.51 19.71 3.49
CA ILE A 102 -3.89 20.48 4.68
C ILE A 102 -2.91 20.23 5.83
N ILE A 103 -2.48 18.98 5.99
CA ILE A 103 -1.55 18.58 7.04
C ILE A 103 -0.15 19.12 6.70
N GLU A 104 0.28 18.98 5.45
CA GLU A 104 1.53 19.56 4.93
C GLU A 104 1.57 21.08 5.14
N ASP A 105 0.45 21.75 4.86
CA ASP A 105 0.29 23.19 5.04
C ASP A 105 0.54 23.62 6.48
N ALA A 106 -0.12 22.95 7.42
CA ALA A 106 0.00 23.23 8.85
C ALA A 106 1.43 22.95 9.36
N ILE A 107 2.03 21.83 8.97
CA ILE A 107 3.41 21.48 9.37
C ILE A 107 4.38 22.55 8.89
N PHE A 108 4.30 22.92 7.62
CA PHE A 108 5.19 23.92 7.05
C PHE A 108 5.05 25.29 7.72
N ALA A 109 3.81 25.71 8.00
CA ALA A 109 3.54 26.96 8.71
C ALA A 109 4.13 26.94 10.13
N ASN A 110 3.93 25.84 10.87
CA ASN A 110 4.48 25.66 12.22
C ASN A 110 6.01 25.66 12.22
N LEU A 111 6.64 24.94 11.29
CA LEU A 111 8.11 24.92 11.16
C LEU A 111 8.66 26.32 10.86
N LYS A 112 8.01 27.10 9.97
CA LYS A 112 8.40 28.50 9.72
C LYS A 112 8.25 29.37 10.96
N LYS A 113 7.17 29.21 11.72
CA LYS A 113 6.92 29.93 12.98
C LYS A 113 8.01 29.64 14.02
N ASP A 114 8.50 28.41 14.04
CA ASP A 114 9.60 27.97 14.90
C ASP A 114 10.99 28.43 14.41
N GLY A 115 11.04 29.27 13.36
CA GLY A 115 12.28 29.81 12.80
C GLY A 115 13.06 28.83 11.92
N LYS A 116 12.49 27.67 11.60
CA LYS A 116 13.09 26.72 10.65
C LYS A 116 12.89 27.22 9.21
N GLN A 117 13.71 26.70 8.31
CA GLN A 117 13.64 26.97 6.87
C GLN A 117 13.14 25.72 6.12
N PRO A 118 11.84 25.39 6.20
CA PRO A 118 11.31 24.22 5.51
C PRO A 118 11.24 24.45 4.00
N ALA A 119 11.48 23.39 3.23
CA ALA A 119 11.19 23.28 1.80
C ALA A 119 10.06 22.24 1.61
N ARG A 120 9.16 22.48 0.68
CA ARG A 120 8.07 21.55 0.32
C ARG A 120 8.36 20.85 -0.98
N GLN A 121 7.82 19.64 -1.11
CA GLN A 121 7.76 18.90 -2.38
C GLN A 121 9.15 18.90 -3.06
N VAL A 122 10.17 18.51 -2.29
CA VAL A 122 11.56 18.54 -2.71
C VAL A 122 11.79 17.40 -3.70
N TYR A 123 12.13 17.75 -4.93
CA TYR A 123 12.43 16.79 -6.00
C TYR A 123 13.76 16.11 -5.72
N LEU A 124 13.72 14.78 -5.66
CA LEU A 124 14.85 13.88 -5.52
C LEU A 124 14.93 12.98 -6.76
N THR A 125 16.04 12.28 -6.92
CA THR A 125 16.17 11.28 -8.00
C THR A 125 15.17 10.14 -7.80
N SER A 126 14.91 9.79 -6.54
CA SER A 126 14.05 8.68 -6.13
C SER A 126 12.57 9.03 -5.96
N GLY A 127 12.18 10.31 -6.05
CA GLY A 127 10.80 10.73 -5.83
C GLY A 127 10.67 12.18 -5.38
N ILE A 128 9.60 12.49 -4.66
CA ILE A 128 9.34 13.82 -4.11
C ILE A 128 9.13 13.66 -2.60
N ALA A 129 9.92 14.40 -1.81
CA ALA A 129 9.78 14.45 -0.36
C ALA A 129 8.82 15.58 0.05
N ASP A 130 7.90 15.31 0.97
CA ASP A 130 6.81 16.25 1.30
C ASP A 130 7.32 17.53 1.97
N VAL A 131 8.03 17.41 3.10
CA VAL A 131 8.63 18.57 3.79
C VAL A 131 10.03 18.23 4.29
N VAL A 132 10.99 19.10 4.01
CA VAL A 132 12.40 18.92 4.39
C VAL A 132 12.89 20.16 5.12
N THR A 133 13.63 19.98 6.21
CA THR A 133 14.40 21.03 6.88
C THR A 133 15.89 20.67 6.90
N ALA A 134 16.72 21.46 7.59
CA ALA A 134 18.11 21.10 7.81
C ALA A 134 18.25 19.78 8.60
N ASP A 135 17.39 19.58 9.60
CA ASP A 135 17.54 18.50 10.60
C ASP A 135 16.49 17.39 10.47
N GLU A 136 15.42 17.61 9.71
CA GLU A 136 14.25 16.74 9.69
C GLU A 136 13.74 16.51 8.25
N LEU A 137 13.28 15.28 8.00
CA LEU A 137 12.64 14.82 6.78
C LEU A 137 11.26 14.28 7.15
N TYR A 138 10.22 14.90 6.61
CA TYR A 138 8.82 14.58 6.88
C TYR A 138 8.18 13.88 5.68
N GLU A 139 7.46 12.81 5.97
CA GLU A 139 6.50 12.17 5.06
C GLU A 139 5.10 12.32 5.65
N VAL A 140 4.20 12.93 4.90
CA VAL A 140 2.85 13.32 5.32
C VAL A 140 1.84 12.33 4.75
N LYS A 141 0.95 11.82 5.60
CA LYS A 141 -0.17 10.96 5.19
C LYS A 141 -1.48 11.50 5.74
N ALA A 142 -2.55 11.44 4.96
CA ALA A 142 -3.87 11.89 5.44
C ALA A 142 -4.28 11.13 6.71
N TYR A 143 -4.04 9.82 6.71
CA TYR A 143 -4.25 8.92 7.85
C TYR A 143 -3.09 7.95 7.93
N LEU A 144 -2.67 7.64 9.16
CA LEU A 144 -1.63 6.66 9.47
C LEU A 144 -2.22 5.24 9.42
N THR A 145 -2.64 4.81 8.23
CA THR A 145 -3.04 3.41 8.02
C THR A 145 -1.81 2.50 7.93
N ARG A 146 -1.96 1.19 8.15
CA ARG A 146 -0.82 0.26 8.03
C ARG A 146 -0.09 0.38 6.69
N ASP A 147 -0.83 0.37 5.59
CA ASP A 147 -0.28 0.54 4.23
C ASP A 147 0.42 1.89 4.05
N ALA A 148 -0.20 2.98 4.49
CA ALA A 148 0.39 4.31 4.38
C ALA A 148 1.68 4.45 5.19
N VAL A 149 1.74 3.86 6.39
CA VAL A 149 2.93 3.85 7.24
C VAL A 149 4.05 3.00 6.64
N ILE A 150 3.74 1.82 6.12
CA ILE A 150 4.76 0.96 5.47
C ILE A 150 5.35 1.66 4.24
N LYS A 151 4.50 2.26 3.41
CA LYS A 151 4.94 3.07 2.26
C LYS A 151 5.80 4.25 2.71
N ALA A 152 5.36 4.98 3.72
CA ALA A 152 6.11 6.11 4.27
C ALA A 152 7.48 5.71 4.82
N ILE A 153 7.59 4.55 5.50
CA ILE A 153 8.88 4.01 5.93
C ILE A 153 9.79 3.78 4.72
N GLY A 154 9.29 3.10 3.68
CA GLY A 154 10.07 2.85 2.46
C GLY A 154 10.54 4.15 1.78
N GLN A 155 9.64 5.12 1.65
CA GLN A 155 9.96 6.44 1.09
C GLN A 155 11.05 7.13 1.92
N LEU A 156 10.91 7.18 3.24
CA LEU A 156 11.88 7.82 4.14
C LEU A 156 13.25 7.14 4.11
N GLU A 157 13.32 5.81 4.05
CA GLU A 157 14.61 5.11 3.92
C GLU A 157 15.31 5.46 2.60
N ILE A 158 14.57 5.50 1.49
CA ILE A 158 15.12 5.84 0.18
C ILE A 158 15.57 7.31 0.16
N TYR A 159 14.69 8.24 0.56
CA TYR A 159 14.99 9.68 0.55
C TYR A 159 16.15 10.03 1.49
N SER A 160 16.31 9.31 2.61
CA SER A 160 17.42 9.54 3.54
C SER A 160 18.81 9.25 2.95
N GLN A 161 18.90 8.48 1.86
CA GLN A 161 20.17 8.26 1.15
C GLN A 161 20.60 9.52 0.38
N GLU A 162 19.65 10.26 -0.18
CA GLU A 162 19.89 11.53 -0.87
C GLU A 162 19.95 12.73 0.10
N LEU A 163 19.30 12.61 1.25
CA LEU A 163 19.19 13.64 2.28
C LEU A 163 19.74 13.16 3.65
N PRO A 164 21.03 12.76 3.74
CA PRO A 164 21.59 12.15 4.93
C PRO A 164 21.60 13.09 6.15
N GLY A 165 21.62 12.50 7.35
CA GLY A 165 21.77 13.22 8.62
C GLY A 165 20.48 13.81 9.19
N ARG A 166 19.32 13.60 8.55
CA ARG A 166 18.03 14.11 9.01
C ARG A 166 17.26 13.08 9.83
N SER A 167 16.56 13.57 10.85
CA SER A 167 15.57 12.80 11.59
C SER A 167 14.37 12.51 10.70
N LYS A 168 13.97 11.23 10.62
CA LYS A 168 12.87 10.77 9.76
C LYS A 168 11.55 10.81 10.54
N ILE A 169 10.53 11.47 10.00
CA ILE A 169 9.26 11.69 10.68
C ILE A 169 8.11 11.33 9.74
N ILE A 170 7.21 10.45 10.18
CA ILE A 170 5.92 10.21 9.53
C ILE A 170 4.86 10.96 10.31
N VAL A 171 4.04 11.73 9.63
CA VAL A 171 2.99 12.53 10.25
C VAL A 171 1.66 12.34 9.54
N GLY A 172 0.59 12.19 10.31
CA GLY A 172 -0.75 12.03 9.76
C GLY A 172 -1.80 11.87 10.84
N ARG A 173 -3.08 11.77 10.44
CA ARG A 173 -4.16 11.52 11.40
C ARG A 173 -4.10 10.10 11.94
N HIS A 174 -4.72 9.89 13.10
CA HIS A 174 -4.79 8.57 13.72
C HIS A 174 -5.39 7.52 12.76
N GLY A 175 -4.75 6.35 12.69
CA GLY A 175 -5.19 5.19 11.91
C GLY A 175 -4.71 3.88 12.55
N ASP A 176 -5.00 2.74 11.93
CA ASP A 176 -4.61 1.41 12.41
C ASP A 176 -3.09 1.16 12.32
N GLY A 177 -2.38 1.91 11.47
CA GLY A 177 -0.92 1.88 11.32
C GLY A 177 -0.16 2.41 12.53
N ILE A 178 -0.81 3.07 13.50
CA ILE A 178 -0.20 3.48 14.77
C ILE A 178 0.39 2.28 15.54
N ALA A 179 -0.16 1.08 15.35
CA ALA A 179 0.39 -0.15 15.91
C ALA A 179 1.85 -0.43 15.45
N LEU A 180 2.28 0.15 14.32
CA LEU A 180 3.64 0.01 13.79
C LEU A 180 4.65 0.99 14.42
N ARG A 181 4.23 1.85 15.35
CA ARG A 181 5.09 2.87 16.00
C ARG A 181 6.37 2.29 16.61
N SER A 182 6.27 1.19 17.34
CA SER A 182 7.44 0.55 17.95
C SER A 182 8.41 0.01 16.90
N PHE A 183 7.90 -0.42 15.74
CA PHE A 183 8.73 -0.85 14.61
C PHE A 183 9.40 0.36 13.93
N ALA A 184 8.64 1.40 13.61
CA ALA A 184 9.17 2.64 13.03
C ALA A 184 10.26 3.27 13.92
N ASN A 185 10.04 3.33 15.23
CA ASN A 185 11.03 3.85 16.19
C ASN A 185 12.34 3.07 16.17
N ARG A 186 12.31 1.73 16.01
CA ARG A 186 13.53 0.92 15.88
C ARG A 186 14.32 1.20 14.60
N MET A 187 13.64 1.71 13.57
CA MET A 187 14.26 2.17 12.32
C MET A 187 14.72 3.64 12.39
N GLY A 188 14.62 4.27 13.57
CA GLY A 188 14.92 5.70 13.75
C GLY A 188 13.90 6.61 13.06
N ILE A 189 12.66 6.16 12.91
CA ILE A 189 11.55 6.93 12.33
C ILE A 189 10.54 7.27 13.43
N GLU A 190 10.32 8.56 13.64
CA GLU A 190 9.31 9.05 14.58
C GLU A 190 7.93 9.09 13.92
N MET A 191 6.87 8.70 14.64
CA MET A 191 5.49 8.85 14.17
C MET A 191 4.75 9.95 14.95
N ARG A 192 4.29 11.00 14.28
CA ARG A 192 3.51 12.09 14.89
C ARG A 192 2.04 12.01 14.46
N ILE A 193 1.13 12.07 15.43
CA ILE A 193 -0.31 12.12 15.15
C ILE A 193 -0.70 13.59 15.03
N TRP A 194 -1.12 14.01 13.84
CA TRP A 194 -1.64 15.36 13.62
C TRP A 194 -3.05 15.47 14.19
N ARG A 195 -3.30 16.49 15.01
CA ARG A 195 -4.61 16.78 15.61
C ARG A 195 -5.11 18.12 15.07
N THR A 196 -6.40 18.22 14.81
CA THR A 196 -7.05 19.45 14.27
C THR A 196 -6.97 20.67 15.18
N LYS A 197 -6.47 20.54 16.42
CA LYS A 197 -6.17 21.68 17.30
C LYS A 197 -4.80 22.33 17.02
N ASP A 198 -4.00 21.74 16.14
CA ASP A 198 -2.65 22.18 15.78
C ASP A 198 -2.65 23.09 14.52
N ALA A 199 -3.83 23.58 14.12
CA ALA A 199 -4.08 24.51 13.01
C ALA A 199 -4.49 25.90 13.55
#